data_AF-A0AAX4KPK5-F1
#
_entry.id   AF-A0AAX4KPK5-F1
#
_cell.length_a   1.000
_cell.length_b   1.000
_cell.length_c   1.000
_cell.angle_alpha   90.00
_cell.angle_beta   90.00
_cell.angle_gamma   90.00
#
_symmetry.space_group_name_H-M   'P 1'
#
loop_
_entity.id
_entity.type
_entity.pdbx_description
1 polymer ?
#
loop_
_entity_poly.entity_id
_entity_poly.type
_entity_poly.pdbx_seq_one_letter_code
_entity_poly.pdbx_strand_id
1 'polypeptide(L)'
;MGTRGLLGFIVAGKRKACYNHYDFYPDRLGVRIVMFILALTPEQRRSMIERLKEIMWIDEEFDSPPSEELIQYYTSKDFHLDSYEKEDKLKSPAEFEQRRRTPHSWSELLRGMQGDPCLPQILNGELKHLIDQTGFESNWLCCEYAYWIDFENQTFEMTVGQEGKWTFDQLNEKGRYWRRLVDDELWTERLIEQYRESSTAQDMFAGVNANPTGSSHHIATNQPYGEDDHTHPTDIQDPNQAPDAPKESDAFPYGAFFDSLGVKVALANSNTMEALIDEAASAGIDNQTDGRA
;
A
#
# COMPACT_ATOMS: atom_id res chain seq x y z
N MET A 1 -9.96 8.13 14.45
CA MET A 1 -8.58 8.49 14.86
C MET A 1 -7.67 7.48 14.20
N GLY A 2 -6.62 7.94 13.52
CA GLY A 2 -5.66 7.05 12.87
C GLY A 2 -4.77 6.37 13.89
N THR A 3 -4.27 5.17 13.57
CA THR A 3 -3.24 4.52 14.37
C THR A 3 -1.85 4.94 13.95
N ARG A 4 -1.02 5.28 14.93
CA ARG A 4 0.33 5.82 14.73
C ARG A 4 1.37 4.80 15.15
N GLY A 5 2.52 4.85 14.50
CA GLY A 5 3.59 3.92 14.82
C GLY A 5 4.89 4.16 14.10
N LEU A 6 5.78 3.17 14.26
CA LEU A 6 7.14 3.19 13.74
C LEU A 6 7.42 2.06 12.77
N LEU A 7 7.96 2.42 11.61
CA LEU A 7 8.59 1.47 10.71
C LEU A 7 10.09 1.57 10.92
N GLY A 8 10.63 0.56 11.58
CA GLY A 8 12.01 0.47 12.02
C GLY A 8 12.84 -0.53 11.23
N PHE A 9 14.12 -0.24 11.16
CA PHE A 9 15.15 -1.10 10.59
C PHE A 9 16.22 -1.36 11.63
N ILE A 10 16.71 -2.60 11.65
CA ILE A 10 17.88 -3.01 12.41
C ILE A 10 19.03 -3.13 11.41
N VAL A 11 20.01 -2.22 11.50
CA VAL A 11 21.14 -2.15 10.57
C VAL A 11 22.42 -2.16 11.39
N ALA A 12 23.29 -3.15 11.18
CA ALA A 12 24.50 -3.34 11.97
C ALA A 12 24.24 -3.34 13.50
N GLY A 13 23.12 -3.97 13.91
CA GLY A 13 22.69 -4.06 15.30
C GLY A 13 22.13 -2.77 15.92
N LYS A 14 21.97 -1.70 15.13
CA LYS A 14 21.36 -0.43 15.58
C LYS A 14 19.95 -0.30 15.05
N ARG A 15 19.04 0.14 15.93
CA ARG A 15 17.66 0.46 15.59
C ARG A 15 17.56 1.90 15.10
N LYS A 16 16.92 2.09 13.95
CA LYS A 16 16.51 3.37 13.39
C LYS A 16 15.11 3.24 12.82
N ALA A 17 14.23 4.20 13.05
CA ALA A 17 12.85 4.10 12.59
C ALA A 17 12.30 5.42 12.06
N CYS A 18 11.41 5.33 11.07
CA CYS A 18 10.63 6.45 10.61
C CYS A 18 9.19 6.37 11.17
N TYR A 19 8.62 7.53 11.41
CA TYR A 19 7.24 7.68 11.86
C TYR A 19 6.25 7.55 10.70
N ASN A 20 5.06 7.06 11.01
CA ASN A 20 3.90 7.15 10.13
C ASN A 20 2.66 7.55 10.92
N HIS A 21 1.83 8.36 10.29
CA HIS A 21 0.69 8.97 10.97
C HIS A 21 -0.56 8.08 11.01
N TYR A 22 -0.76 7.19 10.03
CA TYR A 22 -2.04 6.48 9.85
C TYR A 22 -1.85 4.98 9.56
N ASP A 23 -2.89 4.21 9.88
CA ASP A 23 -3.10 2.80 9.50
C ASP A 23 -1.99 1.81 9.90
N PHE A 24 -1.43 1.99 11.10
CA PHE A 24 -0.35 1.16 11.63
C PHE A 24 -0.78 -0.24 12.10
N TYR A 25 -2.03 -0.65 11.87
CA TYR A 25 -2.54 -1.95 12.28
C TYR A 25 -1.84 -3.12 11.55
N PRO A 26 -1.77 -4.32 12.17
CA PRO A 26 -1.18 -5.50 11.56
C PRO A 26 -1.85 -5.93 10.24
N ASP A 27 -3.17 -5.80 10.13
CA ASP A 27 -3.96 -6.10 8.94
C ASP A 27 -3.96 -4.97 7.90
N ARG A 28 -3.20 -3.90 8.13
CA ARG A 28 -3.00 -2.77 7.20
C ARG A 28 -1.52 -2.62 6.86
N LEU A 29 -0.81 -1.74 7.56
CA LEU A 29 0.60 -1.53 7.28
C LEU A 29 1.44 -2.79 7.55
N GLY A 30 1.15 -3.52 8.63
CA GLY A 30 1.91 -4.73 8.99
C GLY A 30 1.93 -5.76 7.86
N VAL A 31 0.76 -6.08 7.30
CA VAL A 31 0.64 -7.04 6.19
C VAL A 31 1.33 -6.53 4.93
N ARG A 32 1.28 -5.23 4.61
CA ARG A 32 2.01 -4.65 3.46
C ARG A 32 3.53 -4.77 3.61
N ILE A 33 4.06 -4.57 4.82
CA ILE A 33 5.47 -4.79 5.14
C ILE A 33 5.85 -6.27 4.94
N VAL A 34 5.03 -7.20 5.46
CA VAL A 34 5.30 -8.64 5.31
C VAL A 34 5.23 -9.07 3.85
N MET A 35 4.24 -8.59 3.10
CA MET A 35 4.12 -8.85 1.66
C MET A 35 5.36 -8.37 0.91
N PHE A 36 5.85 -7.16 1.23
CA PHE A 36 7.11 -6.64 0.70
C PHE A 36 8.26 -7.61 0.99
N ILE A 37 8.47 -8.00 2.25
CA ILE A 37 9.56 -8.91 2.67
C ILE A 37 9.50 -10.25 1.92
N LEU A 38 8.30 -10.85 1.82
CA LEU A 38 8.09 -12.13 1.16
C LEU A 38 8.27 -12.06 -0.36
N ALA A 39 8.07 -10.89 -0.96
CA ALA A 39 8.26 -10.66 -2.40
C ALA A 39 9.73 -10.50 -2.80
N LEU A 40 10.65 -10.24 -1.86
CA LEU A 40 12.07 -10.02 -2.17
C LEU A 40 12.81 -11.31 -2.51
N THR A 41 13.56 -11.27 -3.62
CA THR A 41 14.58 -12.30 -3.91
C THR A 41 15.78 -12.17 -2.96
N PRO A 42 16.63 -13.21 -2.84
CA PRO A 42 17.86 -13.12 -2.06
C PRO A 42 18.78 -11.96 -2.47
N GLU A 43 18.85 -11.65 -3.77
CA GLU A 43 19.63 -10.54 -4.31
C GLU A 43 19.04 -9.20 -3.90
N GLN A 44 17.71 -9.05 -3.98
CA GLN A 44 17.02 -7.84 -3.55
C GLN A 44 17.18 -7.61 -2.04
N ARG A 45 17.16 -8.67 -1.22
CA ARG A 45 17.46 -8.56 0.22
C ARG A 45 18.88 -8.05 0.46
N ARG A 46 19.86 -8.53 -0.31
CA ARG A 46 21.24 -8.02 -0.24
C ARG A 46 21.30 -6.55 -0.63
N SER A 47 20.59 -6.14 -1.69
CA SER A 47 20.48 -4.74 -2.08
C SER A 47 19.85 -3.89 -0.97
N MET A 48 18.78 -4.36 -0.32
CA MET A 48 18.17 -3.66 0.82
C MET A 48 19.17 -3.39 1.94
N ILE A 49 19.98 -4.40 2.32
CA ILE A 49 21.01 -4.25 3.36
C ILE A 49 21.99 -3.13 2.99
N GLU A 50 22.50 -3.13 1.76
CA GLU A 50 23.47 -2.12 1.33
C GLU A 50 22.84 -0.72 1.23
N ARG A 51 21.61 -0.61 0.70
CA ARG A 51 20.88 0.66 0.60
C ARG A 51 20.53 1.24 1.97
N LEU A 52 20.13 0.40 2.92
CA LEU A 52 19.85 0.84 4.29
C LEU A 52 21.09 1.40 5.01
N LYS A 53 22.29 0.89 4.70
CA LYS A 53 23.55 1.45 5.21
C LYS A 53 23.87 2.82 4.60
N GLU A 54 23.37 3.10 3.40
CA GLU A 54 23.55 4.37 2.69
C GLU A 54 22.52 5.44 3.10
N ILE A 55 21.44 5.06 3.81
CA ILE A 55 20.43 6.02 4.28
C ILE A 55 21.04 7.02 5.26
N MET A 56 20.84 8.30 4.95
CA MET A 56 21.07 9.40 5.88
C MET A 56 19.83 9.57 6.77
N TRP A 57 20.01 9.25 8.04
CA TRP A 57 19.00 9.43 9.08
C TRP A 57 19.02 10.88 9.57
N ILE A 58 17.92 11.59 9.32
CA ILE A 58 17.77 13.01 9.63
C ILE A 58 17.12 13.17 10.99
N ASP A 59 17.75 13.96 11.85
CA ASP A 59 17.12 14.46 13.06
C ASP A 59 16.56 15.85 12.79
N GLU A 60 15.25 15.94 12.53
CA GLU A 60 14.62 17.18 12.07
C GLU A 60 14.72 18.34 13.09
N GLU A 61 14.92 18.04 14.37
CA GLU A 61 15.10 19.08 15.40
C GLU A 61 16.48 19.74 15.33
N PHE A 62 17.52 18.98 14.93
CA PHE A 62 18.91 19.43 15.00
C PHE A 62 19.57 19.64 13.64
N ASP A 63 19.09 18.96 12.60
CA ASP A 63 19.64 19.06 11.26
C ASP A 63 19.15 20.29 10.49
N SER A 64 19.94 20.71 9.51
CA SER A 64 19.53 21.79 8.62
C SER A 64 18.36 21.35 7.72
N PRO A 65 17.48 22.30 7.32
CA PRO A 65 16.47 22.04 6.30
C PRO A 65 17.07 21.46 5.01
N PRO A 66 16.27 20.74 4.20
CA PRO A 66 16.76 20.17 2.95
C PRO A 66 17.26 21.29 2.02
N SER A 67 18.37 21.02 1.32
CA SER A 67 18.88 21.94 0.31
C SER A 67 17.91 22.03 -0.88
N GLU A 68 18.01 23.12 -1.65
CA GLU A 68 17.19 23.31 -2.87
C GLU A 68 17.34 22.16 -3.87
N GLU A 69 18.55 21.61 -4.03
CA GLU A 69 18.80 20.46 -4.90
C GLU A 69 18.04 19.20 -4.43
N LEU A 70 17.96 18.98 -3.12
CA LEU A 70 17.23 17.85 -2.54
C LEU A 70 15.72 18.05 -2.63
N ILE A 71 15.24 19.29 -2.44
CA ILE A 71 13.83 19.64 -2.66
C ILE A 71 13.46 19.31 -4.10
N GLN A 72 14.21 19.82 -5.08
CA GLN A 72 13.97 19.54 -6.50
C GLN A 72 14.00 18.04 -6.82
N TYR A 73 14.99 17.31 -6.30
CA TYR A 73 15.13 15.86 -6.50
C TYR A 73 13.89 15.10 -6.01
N TYR A 74 13.49 15.28 -4.75
CA TYR A 74 12.38 14.53 -4.16
C TYR A 74 11.01 14.98 -4.63
N THR A 75 10.84 16.28 -4.92
CA THR A 75 9.61 16.79 -5.54
C THR A 75 9.42 16.23 -6.95
N SER A 76 10.49 16.08 -7.76
CA SER A 76 10.38 15.48 -9.09
C SER A 76 9.89 14.03 -9.11
N LYS A 77 9.97 13.34 -7.96
CA LYS A 77 9.51 11.96 -7.75
C LYS A 77 8.20 11.87 -6.97
N ASP A 78 7.58 13.00 -6.66
CA ASP A 78 6.36 13.07 -5.86
C ASP A 78 6.50 12.45 -4.45
N PHE A 79 7.70 12.47 -3.85
CA PHE A 79 7.92 11.91 -2.50
C PHE A 79 7.28 12.75 -1.40
N HIS A 80 7.07 14.04 -1.66
CA HIS A 80 6.33 14.97 -0.80
C HIS A 80 4.81 14.78 -0.83
N LEU A 81 4.29 13.94 -1.74
CA LEU A 81 2.86 13.73 -1.91
C LEU A 81 2.41 12.43 -1.25
N ASP A 82 1.40 12.53 -0.38
CA ASP A 82 0.71 11.33 0.10
C ASP A 82 -0.14 10.67 -1.00
N SER A 83 -0.78 9.54 -0.68
CA SER A 83 -1.58 8.80 -1.66
C SER A 83 -2.77 9.60 -2.20
N TYR A 84 -3.41 10.42 -1.35
CA TYR A 84 -4.54 11.25 -1.73
C TYR A 84 -4.09 12.40 -2.64
N GLU A 85 -3.00 13.09 -2.30
CA GLU A 85 -2.42 14.15 -3.11
C GLU A 85 -1.96 13.64 -4.48
N LYS A 86 -1.41 12.42 -4.55
CA LYS A 86 -1.06 11.76 -5.82
C LYS A 86 -2.29 11.48 -6.69
N GLU A 87 -3.36 10.99 -6.08
CA GLU A 87 -4.62 10.72 -6.77
C GLU A 87 -5.27 12.01 -7.28
N ASP A 88 -5.28 13.05 -6.46
CA ASP A 88 -5.80 14.38 -6.80
C ASP A 88 -5.00 15.01 -7.96
N LYS A 89 -3.67 14.92 -7.91
CA LYS A 89 -2.78 15.32 -9.03
C LYS A 89 -3.12 14.58 -10.32
N LEU A 90 -3.47 13.30 -10.24
CA LEU A 90 -3.86 12.50 -11.41
C LEU A 90 -5.23 12.91 -11.97
N LYS A 91 -6.21 13.20 -11.10
CA LYS A 91 -7.58 13.60 -11.49
C LYS A 91 -7.63 15.01 -12.07
N SER A 92 -6.93 15.97 -11.45
CA SER A 92 -6.96 17.38 -11.84
C SER A 92 -5.56 18.03 -11.82
N PRO A 93 -4.68 17.72 -12.80
CA PRO A 93 -3.29 18.17 -12.76
C PRO A 93 -3.10 19.70 -12.69
N ALA A 94 -3.92 20.46 -13.43
CA ALA A 94 -3.80 21.92 -13.47
C ALA A 94 -4.24 22.59 -12.15
N GLU A 95 -5.32 22.10 -11.55
CA GLU A 95 -5.82 22.60 -10.26
C GLU A 95 -4.86 22.23 -9.13
N PHE A 96 -4.31 21.01 -9.18
CA PHE A 96 -3.28 20.56 -8.26
C PHE A 96 -2.06 21.50 -8.30
N GLU A 97 -1.52 21.79 -9.50
CA GLU A 97 -0.33 22.64 -9.62
C GLU A 97 -0.59 24.08 -9.14
N GLN A 98 -1.81 24.61 -9.33
CA GLN A 98 -2.17 25.96 -8.86
C GLN A 98 -2.11 26.11 -7.34
N ARG A 99 -2.43 25.05 -6.59
CA ARG A 99 -2.44 25.06 -5.12
C ARG A 99 -1.23 24.36 -4.49
N ARG A 100 -0.37 23.74 -5.30
CA ARG A 100 0.80 23.01 -4.84
C ARG A 100 1.72 23.95 -4.08
N ARG A 101 2.17 23.51 -2.91
CA ARG A 101 3.17 24.21 -2.10
C ARG A 101 4.52 23.54 -2.27
N THR A 102 5.58 24.34 -2.30
CA THR A 102 6.94 23.80 -2.26
C THR A 102 7.24 23.37 -0.82
N PRO A 103 7.73 22.16 -0.57
CA PRO A 103 8.14 21.73 0.77
C PRO A 103 9.30 22.59 1.30
N HIS A 104 9.26 22.91 2.60
CA HIS A 104 10.30 23.70 3.28
C HIS A 104 11.00 22.95 4.42
N SER A 105 10.48 21.80 4.82
CA SER A 105 11.03 20.93 5.88
C SER A 105 11.22 19.50 5.37
N TRP A 106 11.97 18.69 6.13
CA TRP A 106 12.12 17.27 5.83
C TRP A 106 10.80 16.52 5.96
N SER A 107 9.99 16.85 6.97
CA SER A 107 8.67 16.27 7.18
C SER A 107 7.72 16.53 6.01
N GLU A 108 7.73 17.73 5.44
CA GLU A 108 6.94 18.04 4.24
C GLU A 108 7.49 17.34 3.00
N LEU A 109 8.83 17.30 2.85
CA LEU A 109 9.48 16.74 1.67
C LEU A 109 9.36 15.22 1.56
N LEU A 110 9.35 14.53 2.69
CA LEU A 110 9.31 13.06 2.79
C LEU A 110 7.96 12.52 3.26
N ARG A 111 6.91 13.37 3.32
CA ARG A 111 5.57 12.98 3.79
C ARG A 111 5.03 11.73 3.10
N GLY A 112 5.14 11.66 1.78
CA GLY A 112 4.67 10.54 0.98
C GLY A 112 5.48 9.25 1.13
N MET A 113 6.62 9.30 1.84
CA MET A 113 7.50 8.16 2.13
C MET A 113 7.27 7.60 3.54
N GLN A 114 6.35 8.14 4.32
CA GLN A 114 6.02 7.58 5.64
C GLN A 114 5.36 6.20 5.50
N GLY A 115 5.76 5.24 6.32
CA GLY A 115 5.22 3.86 6.29
C GLY A 115 5.80 3.00 5.16
N ASP A 116 5.00 2.08 4.62
CA ASP A 116 5.44 1.12 3.59
C ASP A 116 5.88 1.73 2.24
N PRO A 117 5.41 2.92 1.80
CA PRO A 117 5.91 3.55 0.56
C PRO A 117 7.42 3.75 0.50
N CYS A 118 8.13 3.88 1.63
CA CYS A 118 9.60 3.99 1.59
C CYS A 118 10.29 2.71 1.14
N LEU A 119 9.72 1.52 1.40
CA LEU A 119 10.37 0.23 1.17
C LEU A 119 10.81 0.01 -0.29
N PRO A 120 9.94 0.16 -1.31
CA PRO A 120 10.36 0.06 -2.71
C PRO A 120 11.38 1.14 -3.10
N GLN A 121 11.27 2.34 -2.53
CA GLN A 121 12.15 3.47 -2.85
C GLN A 121 13.54 3.34 -2.22
N ILE A 122 13.65 2.62 -1.09
CA ILE A 122 14.95 2.20 -0.55
C ILE A 122 15.55 1.12 -1.46
N LEU A 123 14.74 0.12 -1.85
CA LEU A 123 15.19 -1.00 -2.68
C LEU A 123 15.76 -0.54 -4.02
N ASN A 124 15.07 0.37 -4.70
CA ASN A 124 15.48 0.91 -6.00
C ASN A 124 16.64 1.93 -5.90
N GLY A 125 16.98 2.38 -4.69
CA GLY A 125 18.05 3.35 -4.42
C GLY A 125 17.68 4.81 -4.69
N GLU A 126 16.39 5.13 -4.84
CA GLU A 126 15.90 6.50 -5.04
C GLU A 126 15.69 7.26 -3.72
N LEU A 127 15.36 6.56 -2.64
CA LEU A 127 15.28 7.14 -1.31
C LEU A 127 16.62 7.01 -0.58
N LYS A 128 17.16 8.15 -0.15
CA LYS A 128 18.48 8.26 0.51
C LYS A 128 18.42 8.94 1.87
N HIS A 129 17.26 9.49 2.23
CA HIS A 129 17.04 10.21 3.48
C HIS A 129 15.76 9.71 4.13
N LEU A 130 15.80 9.54 5.44
CA LEU A 130 14.64 9.23 6.27
C LEU A 130 14.74 10.00 7.58
N ILE A 131 13.62 10.47 8.10
CA ILE A 131 13.59 11.15 9.39
C ILE A 131 13.65 10.09 10.49
N ASP A 132 14.62 10.24 11.39
CA ASP A 132 14.76 9.38 12.55
C ASP A 132 13.75 9.80 13.64
N GLN A 133 12.83 8.90 13.92
CA GLN A 133 11.81 9.03 14.93
C GLN A 133 11.88 7.87 15.92
N THR A 134 13.03 7.22 16.06
CA THR A 134 13.25 6.10 16.98
C THR A 134 12.83 6.44 18.41
N GLY A 135 13.00 7.69 18.85
CA GLY A 135 12.57 8.16 20.17
C GLY A 135 11.06 8.06 20.44
N PHE A 136 10.23 8.04 19.39
CA PHE A 136 8.77 7.93 19.51
C PHE A 136 8.31 6.61 20.12
N GLU A 137 9.11 5.54 20.07
CA GLU A 137 8.82 4.25 20.72
C GLU A 137 8.59 4.42 22.23
N SER A 138 9.31 5.36 22.86
CA SER A 138 9.16 5.66 24.29
C SER A 138 7.86 6.38 24.65
N ASN A 139 7.15 6.92 23.66
CA ASN A 139 5.85 7.57 23.83
C ASN A 139 4.73 6.54 23.72
N TRP A 140 4.63 5.67 24.73
CA TRP A 140 3.66 4.55 24.80
C TRP A 140 2.19 4.99 24.72
N LEU A 141 1.89 6.27 25.01
CA LEU A 141 0.53 6.83 24.88
C LEU A 141 0.12 7.06 23.41
N CYS A 142 1.09 7.10 22.49
CA CYS A 142 0.86 7.50 21.10
C CYS A 142 1.46 6.53 20.07
N CYS A 143 2.43 5.70 20.46
CA CYS A 143 2.95 4.63 19.62
C CYS A 143 2.15 3.35 19.90
N GLU A 144 1.23 3.01 19.01
CA GLU A 144 0.37 1.83 19.19
C GLU A 144 1.03 0.57 18.62
N TYR A 145 1.88 0.74 17.61
CA TYR A 145 2.56 -0.34 16.91
C TYR A 145 3.96 0.11 16.48
N ALA A 146 4.93 -0.80 16.56
CA ALA A 146 6.27 -0.59 16.04
C ALA A 146 6.76 -1.89 15.39
N TYR A 147 7.05 -1.80 14.08
CA TYR A 147 7.55 -2.90 13.26
C TYR A 147 9.05 -2.72 13.08
N TRP A 148 9.83 -3.77 13.28
CA TRP A 148 11.28 -3.76 13.06
C TRP A 148 11.67 -4.81 12.05
N ILE A 149 12.41 -4.40 11.02
CA ILE A 149 12.92 -5.29 9.97
C ILE A 149 14.44 -5.40 10.11
N ASP A 150 14.93 -6.62 10.24
CA ASP A 150 16.34 -6.94 10.18
C ASP A 150 16.60 -7.80 8.95
N PHE A 151 17.06 -7.19 7.87
CA PHE A 151 17.39 -7.92 6.64
C PHE A 151 18.68 -8.75 6.77
N GLU A 152 19.59 -8.38 7.67
CA GLU A 152 20.85 -9.11 7.89
C GLU A 152 20.59 -10.44 8.59
N ASN A 153 19.75 -10.43 9.63
CA ASN A 153 19.34 -11.62 10.38
C ASN A 153 18.05 -12.26 9.87
N GLN A 154 17.40 -11.66 8.87
CA GLN A 154 16.13 -12.10 8.29
C GLN A 154 15.03 -12.26 9.34
N THR A 155 14.89 -11.25 10.21
CA THR A 155 13.84 -11.23 11.23
C THR A 155 12.94 -10.02 11.11
N PHE A 156 11.68 -10.24 11.48
CA PHE A 156 10.65 -9.22 11.60
C PHE A 156 10.13 -9.23 13.03
N GLU A 157 10.04 -8.06 13.66
CA GLU A 157 9.57 -7.90 15.03
C GLU A 157 8.40 -6.92 15.08
N MET A 158 7.44 -7.20 15.96
CA MET A 158 6.39 -6.28 16.35
C MET A 158 6.51 -6.10 17.86
N THR A 159 6.66 -4.86 18.34
CA THR A 159 7.05 -4.60 19.75
C THR A 159 5.99 -3.84 20.55
N VAL A 160 5.05 -3.17 19.89
CA VAL A 160 3.93 -2.49 20.55
C VAL A 160 2.62 -2.99 19.96
N GLY A 161 1.59 -3.13 20.80
CA GLY A 161 0.28 -3.73 20.45
C GLY A 161 0.23 -5.24 20.73
N GLN A 162 1.10 -6.01 20.08
CA GLN A 162 1.29 -7.44 20.39
C GLN A 162 2.74 -7.84 20.10
N GLU A 163 3.49 -8.18 21.15
CA GLU A 163 4.91 -8.50 20.99
C GLU A 163 5.12 -9.84 20.27
N GLY A 164 6.00 -9.83 19.28
CA GLY A 164 6.39 -11.04 18.57
C GLY A 164 7.61 -10.83 17.69
N LYS A 165 8.32 -11.92 17.43
CA LYS A 165 9.49 -11.97 16.56
C LYS A 165 9.40 -13.20 15.67
N TRP A 166 9.61 -13.01 14.38
CA TRP A 166 9.50 -14.03 13.36
C TRP A 166 10.73 -14.00 12.46
N THR A 167 11.21 -15.16 12.03
CA THR A 167 12.09 -15.23 10.86
C THR A 167 11.28 -14.99 9.59
N PHE A 168 11.94 -14.60 8.50
CA PHE A 168 11.25 -14.42 7.21
C PHE A 168 10.59 -15.71 6.71
N ASP A 169 11.16 -16.88 7.01
CA ASP A 169 10.53 -18.17 6.69
C ASP A 169 9.25 -18.40 7.50
N GLN A 170 9.24 -18.04 8.79
CA GLN A 170 8.06 -18.15 9.65
C GLN A 170 6.91 -17.24 9.20
N LEU A 171 7.21 -16.11 8.56
CA LEU A 171 6.19 -15.23 7.97
C LEU A 171 5.41 -15.94 6.84
N ASN A 172 6.03 -16.91 6.16
CA ASN A 172 5.45 -17.63 5.04
C ASN A 172 4.79 -18.97 5.42
N GLU A 173 4.88 -19.38 6.68
CA GLU A 173 4.31 -20.66 7.15
C GLU A 173 2.78 -20.67 7.03
N LYS A 174 2.23 -21.59 6.23
CA LYS A 174 0.78 -21.75 6.03
C LYS A 174 0.04 -21.88 7.36
N GLY A 175 -1.06 -21.13 7.48
CA GLY A 175 -1.91 -21.16 8.67
C GLY A 175 -1.35 -20.41 9.88
N ARG A 176 -0.16 -19.76 9.80
CA ARG A 176 0.31 -18.80 10.81
C ARG A 176 -0.35 -17.43 10.65
N TYR A 177 -0.25 -16.62 11.70
CA TYR A 177 -0.85 -15.29 11.79
C TYR A 177 -0.56 -14.41 10.56
N TRP A 178 0.71 -14.12 10.30
CA TRP A 178 1.10 -13.25 9.18
C TRP A 178 0.70 -13.82 7.83
N ARG A 179 0.90 -15.13 7.62
CA ARG A 179 0.51 -15.76 6.36
C ARG A 179 -0.99 -15.68 6.09
N ARG A 180 -1.84 -15.83 7.12
CA ARG A 180 -3.30 -15.63 6.98
C ARG A 180 -3.64 -14.20 6.57
N LEU A 181 -3.04 -13.20 7.22
CA LEU A 181 -3.27 -11.80 6.84
C LEU A 181 -2.86 -11.54 5.39
N VAL A 182 -1.72 -12.07 4.96
CA VAL A 182 -1.27 -11.98 3.56
C VAL A 182 -2.25 -12.66 2.61
N ASP A 183 -2.71 -13.87 2.94
CA ASP A 183 -3.66 -14.61 2.11
C ASP A 183 -5.02 -13.88 2.00
N ASP A 184 -5.49 -13.27 3.08
CA ASP A 184 -6.73 -12.48 3.15
C ASP A 184 -6.62 -11.19 2.31
N GLU A 185 -5.49 -10.47 2.40
CA GLU A 185 -5.23 -9.28 1.58
C GLU A 185 -5.17 -9.61 0.09
N LEU A 186 -4.43 -10.67 -0.28
CA LEU A 186 -4.33 -11.14 -1.67
C LEU A 186 -5.66 -11.67 -2.22
N TRP A 187 -6.53 -12.20 -1.37
CA TRP A 187 -7.88 -12.60 -1.77
C TRP A 187 -8.74 -11.38 -2.06
N THR A 188 -8.66 -10.35 -1.21
CA THR A 188 -9.38 -9.08 -1.37
C THR A 188 -9.00 -8.38 -2.68
N GLU A 189 -7.70 -8.26 -2.98
CA GLU A 189 -7.22 -7.67 -4.24
C GLU A 189 -7.73 -8.43 -5.48
N ARG A 190 -7.73 -9.77 -5.44
CA ARG A 190 -8.25 -10.58 -6.55
C ARG A 190 -9.73 -10.37 -6.80
N LEU A 191 -10.53 -10.22 -5.74
CA LEU A 191 -11.94 -9.89 -5.89
C LEU A 191 -12.13 -8.52 -6.52
N ILE A 192 -11.42 -7.49 -6.01
CA ILE A 192 -11.51 -6.13 -6.55
C ILE A 192 -11.19 -6.12 -8.04
N GLU A 193 -10.15 -6.84 -8.46
CA GLU A 193 -9.76 -6.91 -9.87
C GLU A 193 -10.83 -7.62 -10.73
N GLN A 194 -11.38 -8.76 -10.25
CA GLN A 194 -12.50 -9.42 -10.92
C GLN A 194 -13.72 -8.50 -11.08
N TYR A 195 -14.01 -7.68 -10.07
CA TYR A 195 -15.07 -6.68 -10.14
C TYR A 195 -14.77 -5.60 -11.18
N ARG A 196 -13.55 -5.06 -11.24
CA ARG A 196 -13.13 -4.07 -12.25
C ARG A 196 -13.24 -4.60 -13.67
N GLU A 197 -12.76 -5.82 -13.91
CA GLU A 197 -12.86 -6.49 -15.20
C GLU A 197 -14.35 -6.67 -15.60
N SER A 198 -15.19 -7.05 -14.65
CA SER A 198 -16.63 -7.22 -14.90
C SER A 198 -17.36 -5.91 -15.18
N SER A 199 -17.02 -4.83 -14.48
CA SER A 199 -17.62 -3.50 -14.70
C SER A 199 -17.21 -2.92 -16.05
N THR A 200 -15.93 -3.02 -16.39
CA THR A 200 -15.41 -2.58 -17.69
C THR A 200 -16.06 -3.36 -18.84
N ALA A 201 -16.28 -4.67 -18.65
CA ALA A 201 -17.01 -5.48 -19.61
C ALA A 201 -18.48 -5.03 -19.76
N GLN A 202 -19.17 -4.75 -18.66
CA GLN A 202 -20.56 -4.25 -18.69
C GLN A 202 -20.68 -2.91 -19.42
N ASP A 203 -19.76 -1.97 -19.19
CA ASP A 203 -19.74 -0.67 -19.87
C ASP A 203 -19.48 -0.80 -21.38
N MET A 204 -18.60 -1.73 -21.79
CA MET A 204 -18.39 -2.04 -23.20
C MET A 204 -19.63 -2.62 -23.88
N PHE A 205 -20.44 -3.43 -23.19
CA PHE A 205 -21.69 -3.98 -23.75
C PHE A 205 -22.84 -2.97 -23.73
N ALA A 206 -22.89 -2.05 -22.77
CA ALA A 206 -23.89 -0.98 -22.72
C ALA A 206 -23.71 0.04 -23.86
N GLY A 207 -22.47 0.35 -24.26
CA GLY A 207 -22.16 1.24 -25.39
C GLY A 207 -22.54 0.69 -26.77
N VAL A 208 -22.65 -0.64 -26.93
CA VAL A 208 -22.99 -1.28 -28.21
C VAL A 208 -24.50 -1.27 -28.51
N ASN A 209 -25.36 -1.07 -27.49
CA ASN A 209 -26.82 -1.02 -27.67
C ASN A 209 -27.40 0.41 -27.79
N ALA A 210 -26.56 1.45 -27.85
CA ALA A 210 -27.02 2.81 -28.12
C ALA A 210 -27.29 2.99 -29.63
N ASN A 211 -28.51 2.67 -30.05
CA ASN A 211 -29.00 2.86 -31.42
C ASN A 211 -29.14 4.39 -31.73
N PRO A 212 -28.52 4.93 -32.81
CA PRO A 212 -28.58 6.35 -33.12
C PRO A 212 -29.82 6.63 -33.99
N THR A 213 -31.00 6.69 -33.38
CA THR A 213 -32.19 7.21 -34.06
C THR A 213 -33.01 8.03 -33.09
N GLY A 214 -33.01 9.34 -33.25
CA GLY A 214 -33.90 10.20 -32.46
C GLY A 214 -33.63 11.69 -32.58
N SER A 215 -33.72 12.21 -33.80
CA SER A 215 -33.95 13.64 -34.03
C SER A 215 -35.20 14.09 -33.26
N SER A 216 -35.09 15.07 -32.36
CA SER A 216 -36.23 15.93 -31.99
C SER A 216 -35.80 17.26 -31.35
N HIS A 217 -36.06 18.31 -32.13
CA HIS A 217 -36.47 19.67 -31.80
C HIS A 217 -36.09 20.37 -30.48
N HIS A 218 -35.40 21.51 -30.68
CA HIS A 218 -35.60 22.79 -30.01
C HIS A 218 -37.00 23.01 -29.41
N ILE A 219 -37.06 23.38 -28.12
CA ILE A 219 -37.80 24.58 -27.65
C ILE A 219 -37.00 25.20 -26.50
N ALA A 220 -36.61 26.47 -26.70
CA ALA A 220 -36.17 27.37 -25.65
C ALA A 220 -37.39 28.09 -25.08
N THR A 221 -37.52 28.14 -23.75
CA THR A 221 -38.26 29.20 -23.06
C THR A 221 -37.58 29.52 -21.73
N ASN A 222 -36.96 30.70 -21.70
CA ASN A 222 -36.76 31.50 -20.50
C ASN A 222 -38.11 31.77 -19.84
N GLN A 223 -38.18 31.75 -18.52
CA GLN A 223 -38.95 32.69 -17.67
C GLN A 223 -38.63 32.43 -16.18
N PRO A 224 -38.83 33.44 -15.30
CA PRO A 224 -37.89 33.80 -14.26
C PRO A 224 -38.36 33.45 -12.84
N TYR A 225 -37.43 33.66 -11.90
CA TYR A 225 -37.59 33.69 -10.45
C TYR A 225 -38.96 34.21 -9.98
N GLY A 226 -39.65 33.36 -9.21
CA GLY A 226 -40.71 33.74 -8.28
C GLY A 226 -40.26 33.44 -6.86
N GLU A 227 -40.09 34.50 -6.08
CA GLU A 227 -40.12 34.48 -4.62
C GLU A 227 -41.51 33.99 -4.18
N ASP A 228 -41.57 33.07 -3.22
CA ASP A 228 -42.30 33.28 -1.96
C ASP A 228 -42.61 31.96 -1.24
N ASP A 229 -42.37 32.05 0.06
CA ASP A 229 -43.18 31.56 1.16
C ASP A 229 -42.88 30.23 1.86
N HIS A 230 -42.79 30.41 3.17
CA HIS A 230 -42.55 29.44 4.21
C HIS A 230 -43.79 28.56 4.42
N THR A 231 -43.63 27.24 4.31
CA THR A 231 -44.41 26.30 5.11
C THR A 231 -43.59 25.06 5.43
N HIS A 232 -43.37 24.81 6.72
CA HIS A 232 -42.89 23.54 7.25
C HIS A 232 -44.06 22.55 7.33
N PRO A 233 -43.90 21.32 6.81
CA PRO A 233 -44.61 20.16 7.33
C PRO A 233 -43.64 19.33 8.18
N THR A 234 -44.00 19.14 9.44
CA THR A 234 -43.41 18.13 10.32
C THR A 234 -43.93 16.75 9.91
N ASP A 235 -43.15 16.01 9.14
CA ASP A 235 -43.36 14.57 8.97
C ASP A 235 -42.49 13.80 9.97
N ILE A 236 -43.19 13.18 10.92
CA ILE A 236 -42.65 12.19 11.86
C ILE A 236 -42.49 10.89 11.07
N GLN A 237 -41.25 10.53 10.74
CA GLN A 237 -40.92 9.22 10.18
C GLN A 237 -40.80 8.16 11.29
N ASP A 238 -41.29 6.98 10.97
CA ASP A 238 -41.32 5.74 11.76
C ASP A 238 -39.91 5.25 12.11
N PRO A 239 -39.56 5.02 13.39
CA PRO A 239 -38.22 4.59 13.81
C PRO A 239 -37.91 3.10 13.52
N ASN A 240 -38.75 2.36 12.79
CA ASN A 240 -38.51 0.93 12.47
C ASN A 240 -38.24 0.64 10.97
N GLN A 241 -37.92 1.64 10.15
CA GLN A 241 -37.38 1.40 8.81
C GLN A 241 -35.85 1.37 8.85
N ALA A 242 -35.28 0.19 8.63
CA ALA A 242 -33.85 0.04 8.39
C ALA A 242 -33.47 0.83 7.12
N PRO A 243 -32.42 1.67 7.14
CA PRO A 243 -31.99 2.37 5.94
C PRO A 243 -31.43 1.38 4.93
N ASP A 244 -31.77 1.59 3.65
CA ASP A 244 -31.14 0.92 2.52
C ASP A 244 -29.62 1.14 2.55
N ALA A 245 -28.88 0.07 2.23
CA ALA A 245 -27.43 0.10 2.17
C ALA A 245 -26.94 1.20 1.21
N PRO A 246 -25.93 2.01 1.60
CA PRO A 246 -25.39 3.02 0.72
C PRO A 246 -24.72 2.37 -0.50
N LYS A 247 -24.92 2.98 -1.66
CA LYS A 247 -24.21 2.62 -2.90
C LYS A 247 -22.74 2.97 -2.74
N GLU A 248 -21.88 1.96 -2.77
CA GLU A 248 -20.43 2.09 -2.85
C GLU A 248 -20.05 2.62 -4.25
N SER A 249 -19.48 3.82 -4.27
CA SER A 249 -18.64 4.29 -5.37
C SER A 249 -17.57 5.20 -4.77
N ASP A 250 -16.50 4.59 -4.30
CA ASP A 250 -15.15 5.17 -4.27
C ASP A 250 -14.17 4.00 -4.07
N ALA A 251 -13.60 3.55 -5.19
CA ALA A 251 -12.62 2.47 -5.22
C ALA A 251 -11.26 3.01 -4.77
N PHE A 252 -10.72 2.48 -3.68
CA PHE A 252 -9.33 2.70 -3.29
C PHE A 252 -8.38 2.00 -4.29
N PRO A 253 -7.28 2.63 -4.75
CA PRO A 253 -6.38 2.01 -5.71
C PRO A 253 -5.24 1.28 -4.97
N TYR A 254 -5.47 0.05 -4.52
CA TYR A 254 -4.42 -0.81 -3.95
C TYR A 254 -3.58 -1.57 -5.02
N GLY A 255 -4.06 -1.66 -6.28
CA GLY A 255 -3.36 -2.34 -7.38
C GLY A 255 -1.99 -1.74 -7.76
N ALA A 256 -1.74 -0.46 -7.46
CA ALA A 256 -0.47 0.19 -7.76
C ALA A 256 0.71 -0.30 -6.88
N PHE A 257 0.43 -0.96 -5.75
CA PHE A 257 1.48 -1.42 -4.83
C PHE A 257 2.41 -2.44 -5.50
N PHE A 258 1.87 -3.46 -6.17
CA PHE A 258 2.66 -4.48 -6.85
C PHE A 258 3.35 -4.00 -8.12
N ASP A 259 2.70 -3.14 -8.90
CA ASP A 259 3.31 -2.52 -10.08
C ASP A 259 4.49 -1.61 -9.69
N SER A 260 4.36 -0.88 -8.57
CA SER A 260 5.44 -0.02 -8.05
C SER A 260 6.63 -0.79 -7.49
N LEU A 261 6.44 -2.05 -7.10
CA LEU A 261 7.51 -2.90 -6.56
C LEU A 261 8.48 -3.38 -7.63
N GLY A 262 8.12 -3.26 -8.92
CA GLY A 262 8.89 -3.90 -10.01
C GLY A 262 9.00 -5.42 -9.87
N VAL A 263 8.28 -6.00 -8.90
CA VAL A 263 8.20 -7.43 -8.65
C VAL A 263 6.99 -7.93 -9.41
N LYS A 264 7.21 -8.56 -10.56
CA LYS A 264 6.19 -9.43 -11.14
C LYS A 264 5.96 -10.55 -10.14
N VAL A 265 4.89 -10.45 -9.36
CA VAL A 265 4.40 -11.60 -8.61
C VAL A 265 3.98 -12.63 -9.65
N ALA A 266 4.86 -13.60 -9.91
CA ALA A 266 4.46 -14.81 -10.59
C ALA A 266 3.49 -15.52 -9.63
N LEU A 267 2.20 -15.20 -9.74
CA LEU A 267 1.13 -15.97 -9.13
C LEU A 267 1.14 -17.33 -9.84
N ALA A 268 2.02 -18.22 -9.41
CA ALA A 268 1.95 -19.61 -9.76
C ALA A 268 0.62 -20.12 -9.20
N ASN A 269 -0.31 -20.48 -10.08
CA ASN A 269 -1.51 -21.20 -9.72
C ASN A 269 -1.10 -22.39 -8.84
N SER A 270 -1.75 -22.58 -7.68
CA SER A 270 -1.50 -23.73 -6.81
C SER A 270 -1.64 -25.07 -7.55
N ASN A 271 -2.41 -25.08 -8.65
CA ASN A 271 -2.61 -26.25 -9.50
C ASN A 271 -1.38 -26.62 -10.34
N THR A 272 -0.45 -25.69 -10.60
CA THR A 272 0.78 -25.98 -11.36
C THR A 272 1.88 -26.63 -10.52
N MET A 273 1.84 -26.51 -9.19
CA MET A 273 2.85 -27.10 -8.31
C MET A 273 2.55 -28.58 -7.99
N GLU A 274 1.28 -28.98 -7.93
CA GLU A 274 0.90 -30.41 -7.82
C GLU A 274 1.24 -31.17 -9.11
N ALA A 275 1.05 -30.56 -10.29
CA ALA A 275 1.38 -31.19 -11.57
C ALA A 275 2.89 -31.48 -11.75
N LEU A 276 3.78 -30.62 -11.22
CA LEU A 276 5.23 -30.81 -11.30
C LEU A 276 5.75 -31.86 -10.30
N ILE A 277 5.03 -32.10 -9.20
CA ILE A 277 5.37 -33.15 -8.23
C ILE A 277 4.93 -34.53 -8.74
N ASP A 278 3.79 -34.60 -9.42
CA ASP A 278 3.31 -35.85 -10.04
C ASP A 278 4.14 -36.27 -11.27
N GLU A 279 4.66 -35.30 -12.05
CA GLU A 279 5.55 -35.60 -13.18
C GLU A 279 6.92 -36.13 -12.72
N ALA A 280 7.43 -35.66 -11.58
CA ALA A 280 8.66 -36.16 -10.97
C ALA A 280 8.49 -37.54 -10.31
N ALA A 281 7.29 -37.90 -9.85
CA ALA A 281 6.99 -39.22 -9.30
C ALA A 281 6.76 -40.29 -10.39
N SER A 282 6.40 -39.87 -11.61
CA SER A 282 6.19 -40.71 -12.79
C SER A 282 7.50 -41.13 -13.48
N ALA A 283 8.56 -40.31 -13.35
CA ALA A 283 9.89 -40.60 -13.90
C ALA A 283 10.68 -41.54 -12.98
N GLY A 284 10.34 -42.84 -13.04
CA GLY A 284 10.93 -43.90 -12.23
C GLY A 284 12.46 -43.97 -12.25
N ILE A 285 13.02 -44.15 -11.06
CA ILE A 285 14.38 -44.69 -10.86
C ILE A 285 14.24 -46.15 -10.47
N ASP A 286 14.30 -47.03 -11.48
CA ASP A 286 14.60 -48.44 -11.30
C ASP A 286 16.05 -48.59 -10.82
N ASN A 287 16.25 -48.72 -9.51
CA ASN A 287 17.54 -49.15 -8.97
C ASN A 287 17.58 -50.68 -8.94
N GLN A 288 18.07 -51.27 -10.03
CA GLN A 288 18.53 -52.65 -10.06
C GLN A 288 19.70 -52.82 -9.09
N THR A 289 19.49 -53.72 -8.14
CA THR A 289 20.52 -54.32 -7.32
C THR A 289 21.30 -55.29 -8.19
N ASP A 290 22.62 -55.11 -8.30
CA ASP A 290 23.50 -56.15 -8.78
C ASP A 290 24.71 -56.30 -7.86
N GLY A 291 24.92 -57.54 -7.43
CA GLY A 291 25.96 -57.94 -6.50
C GLY A 291 27.17 -58.56 -7.18
N ARG A 292 28.17 -58.87 -6.34
CA ARG A 292 29.49 -59.50 -6.62
C ARG A 292 30.54 -58.52 -7.16
N ALA A 293 31.79 -58.51 -6.68
CA ALA A 293 32.58 -59.50 -5.92
C ALA A 293 33.45 -58.81 -4.87
#